data_AF-A0AAE4NLW3-F1
#
_entry.id   AF-A0AAE4NLW3-F1
#
_cell.length_a   1.000
_cell.length_b   1.000
_cell.length_c   1.000
_cell.angle_alpha   90.00
_cell.angle_beta   90.00
_cell.angle_gamma   90.00
#
_symmetry.space_group_name_H-M   'P 1'
#
loop_
_entity.id
_entity.type
_entity.pdbx_description
1 polymer ?
#
loop_
_entity_poly.entity_id
_entity_poly.type
_entity_poly.pdbx_seq_one_letter_code
_entity_poly.pdbx_strand_id
1 'polypeptide(L)'
;MGLKDALARLTGAQPPRLARPDSTAPTARVEKLEIHTAGPLIIVVTNQPGAEVLCEVARARESATLVSPTATAHFAATNKEALPIKDPRRGWVIPLTPALGDALLDHLPYPGEYELSPALALVVE
;
A
#
# COMPACT_ATOMS: atom_id res chain seq x y z
N MET A 1 -22.21 -16.65 -27.95
CA MET A 1 -22.21 -16.50 -26.47
C MET A 1 -21.85 -17.86 -25.89
N GLY A 2 -20.71 -17.96 -25.23
CA GLY A 2 -20.10 -19.24 -24.88
C GLY A 2 -20.43 -19.71 -23.48
N LEU A 3 -20.31 -21.01 -23.24
CA LEU A 3 -20.45 -21.64 -21.91
C LEU A 3 -19.56 -20.97 -20.83
N LYS A 4 -18.43 -20.37 -21.25
CA LYS A 4 -17.51 -19.62 -20.40
C LYS A 4 -18.13 -18.34 -19.81
N ASP A 5 -18.96 -17.64 -20.58
CA ASP A 5 -19.67 -16.43 -20.11
C ASP A 5 -20.76 -16.79 -19.09
N ALA A 6 -21.40 -17.94 -19.28
CA ALA A 6 -22.39 -18.46 -18.32
C ALA A 6 -21.74 -18.87 -16.99
N LEU A 7 -20.55 -19.49 -17.05
CA LEU A 7 -19.77 -19.85 -15.85
C LEU A 7 -19.28 -18.61 -15.08
N ALA A 8 -18.78 -17.59 -15.77
CA ALA A 8 -18.36 -16.33 -15.13
C ALA A 8 -19.52 -15.61 -14.41
N ARG A 9 -20.74 -15.72 -14.95
CA ARG A 9 -21.96 -15.18 -14.33
C ARG A 9 -22.45 -15.99 -13.13
N LEU A 10 -22.16 -17.29 -13.10
CA LEU A 10 -22.52 -18.18 -11.99
C LEU A 10 -21.53 -18.10 -10.82
N THR A 11 -20.27 -17.73 -11.06
CA THR A 11 -19.27 -17.59 -9.99
C THR A 11 -19.24 -16.22 -9.32
N GLY A 12 -20.03 -15.26 -9.81
CA GLY A 12 -19.99 -13.87 -9.34
C GLY A 12 -18.65 -13.19 -9.64
N ALA A 13 -18.63 -11.85 -9.67
CA ALA A 13 -17.36 -11.13 -9.63
C ALA A 13 -16.67 -11.48 -8.31
N GLN A 14 -15.51 -12.13 -8.38
CA GLN A 14 -14.76 -12.51 -7.18
C GLN A 14 -14.51 -11.22 -6.36
N PRO A 15 -14.94 -11.15 -5.10
CA PRO A 15 -14.78 -9.94 -4.30
C PRO A 15 -13.28 -9.56 -4.23
N PRO A 16 -12.97 -8.26 -4.19
CA PRO A 16 -11.58 -7.81 -4.10
C PRO A 16 -10.94 -8.42 -2.85
N ARG A 17 -9.71 -8.90 -3.01
CA ARG A 17 -8.99 -9.54 -1.90
C ARG A 17 -8.57 -8.47 -0.91
N LEU A 18 -8.66 -8.78 0.38
CA LEU A 18 -8.10 -7.91 1.41
C LEU A 18 -6.58 -8.09 1.44
N ALA A 19 -5.84 -7.00 1.57
CA ALA A 19 -4.41 -7.06 1.78
C ALA A 19 -4.08 -7.77 3.10
N ARG A 20 -2.95 -8.49 3.15
CA ARG A 20 -2.47 -9.18 4.36
C ARG A 20 -1.03 -8.76 4.64
N PRO A 21 -0.67 -8.51 5.90
CA PRO A 21 0.69 -8.14 6.23
C PRO A 21 1.62 -9.34 6.03
N ASP A 22 2.82 -9.08 5.54
CA ASP A 22 3.90 -10.05 5.52
C ASP A 22 4.63 -10.00 6.86
N SER A 23 4.51 -11.08 7.65
CA SER A 23 5.11 -11.16 8.98
C SER A 23 6.63 -11.27 8.98
N THR A 24 7.24 -11.53 7.82
CA THR A 24 8.70 -11.64 7.66
C THR A 24 9.33 -10.38 7.07
N ALA A 25 8.50 -9.40 6.71
CA ALA A 25 8.95 -8.16 6.10
C ALA A 25 9.88 -7.37 7.02
N PRO A 26 10.97 -6.79 6.49
CA PRO A 26 11.81 -5.87 7.24
C PRO A 26 10.98 -4.70 7.80
N THR A 27 11.34 -4.28 9.00
CA THR A 27 10.69 -3.15 9.69
C THR A 27 11.64 -1.97 9.75
N ALA A 28 11.23 -0.85 9.18
CA ALA A 28 11.92 0.43 9.29
C ALA A 28 11.20 1.32 10.31
N ARG A 29 11.95 1.85 11.28
CA ARG A 29 11.46 2.85 12.21
C ARG A 29 11.66 4.23 11.60
N VAL A 30 10.59 5.00 11.55
CA VAL A 30 10.58 6.36 11.03
C VAL A 30 10.06 7.31 12.10
N GLU A 31 10.56 8.54 12.09
CA GLU A 31 10.14 9.56 13.05
C GLU A 31 8.68 9.96 12.80
N LYS A 32 8.32 10.15 11.53
CA LYS A 32 6.96 10.52 11.13
C LYS A 32 6.33 9.43 10.28
N LEU A 33 5.22 8.91 10.79
CA LEU A 33 4.25 8.12 10.04
C LEU A 33 2.88 8.43 10.61
N GLU A 34 2.01 8.98 9.76
CA GLU A 34 0.60 9.21 10.07
C GLU A 34 -0.25 8.68 8.91
N ILE A 35 -1.46 8.24 9.22
CA ILE A 35 -2.34 7.65 8.22
C ILE A 35 -3.75 8.19 8.44
N HIS A 36 -4.19 8.97 7.47
CA HIS A 36 -5.49 9.61 7.44
C HIS A 36 -6.37 8.96 6.39
N THR A 37 -7.69 9.16 6.50
CA THR A 37 -8.66 8.68 5.52
C THR A 37 -9.59 9.81 5.12
N ALA A 38 -9.76 10.02 3.82
CA ALA A 38 -10.71 10.97 3.25
C ALA A 38 -11.66 10.23 2.28
N GLY A 39 -12.81 9.80 2.80
CA GLY A 39 -13.70 8.90 2.04
C GLY A 39 -13.00 7.57 1.72
N PRO A 40 -12.88 7.15 0.45
CA PRO A 40 -12.18 5.94 0.06
C PRO A 40 -10.65 6.09 0.00
N LEU A 41 -10.13 7.33 0.06
CA LEU A 41 -8.71 7.62 -0.08
C LEU A 41 -7.99 7.44 1.24
N ILE A 42 -6.86 6.72 1.22
CA ILE A 42 -5.92 6.62 2.35
C ILE A 42 -4.76 7.56 2.07
N ILE A 43 -4.41 8.37 3.04
CA ILE A 43 -3.33 9.35 2.93
C ILE A 43 -2.26 8.94 3.94
N VAL A 44 -1.12 8.49 3.42
CA VAL A 44 0.05 8.18 4.24
C VAL A 44 0.93 9.42 4.28
N VAL A 45 1.28 9.89 5.47
CA VAL A 45 2.23 10.97 5.66
C VAL A 45 3.49 10.40 6.27
N THR A 46 4.65 10.66 5.68
CA THR A 46 5.93 10.22 6.22
C THR A 46 7.02 11.27 6.02
N ASN A 47 8.15 11.11 6.71
CA ASN A 47 9.30 11.97 6.52
C ASN A 47 10.25 11.43 5.43
N GLN A 48 11.26 12.24 5.07
CA GLN A 48 12.26 11.88 4.07
C GLN A 48 12.87 10.46 4.24
N PRO A 49 13.33 10.01 5.44
CA PRO A 49 13.77 8.62 5.63
C PRO A 49 12.72 7.56 5.32
N GLY A 50 11.44 7.82 5.63
CA GLY A 50 10.35 6.90 5.29
C GLY A 50 10.13 6.82 3.78
N ALA A 51 10.21 7.94 3.08
CA ALA A 51 10.15 7.99 1.62
C ALA A 51 11.30 7.23 0.96
N GLU A 52 12.53 7.34 1.49
CA GLU A 52 13.69 6.58 1.02
C GLU A 52 13.47 5.07 1.17
N VAL A 53 12.95 4.62 2.32
CA VAL A 53 12.61 3.21 2.52
C VAL A 53 11.56 2.74 1.53
N LEU A 54 10.50 3.52 1.29
CA LEU A 54 9.48 3.17 0.31
C LEU A 54 10.03 3.10 -1.11
N CYS A 55 10.95 3.98 -1.48
CA CYS A 55 11.63 3.95 -2.77
C CYS A 55 12.45 2.66 -2.92
N GLU A 56 13.25 2.29 -1.93
CA GLU A 56 14.05 1.05 -1.96
C GLU A 56 13.17 -0.21 -2.01
N VAL A 57 12.10 -0.25 -1.24
CA VAL A 57 11.16 -1.38 -1.21
C VAL A 57 10.39 -1.49 -2.53
N ALA A 58 10.03 -0.36 -3.14
CA ALA A 58 9.43 -0.33 -4.47
C ALA A 58 10.41 -0.82 -5.55
N ARG A 59 11.70 -0.45 -5.48
CA ARG A 59 12.76 -0.98 -6.37
C ARG A 59 12.93 -2.48 -6.22
N ALA A 60 12.98 -2.96 -4.99
CA ALA A 60 13.15 -4.38 -4.67
C ALA A 60 11.91 -5.24 -4.96
N ARG A 61 10.72 -4.63 -5.04
CA ARG A 61 9.42 -5.32 -5.13
C ARG A 61 9.16 -6.24 -3.94
N GLU A 62 9.62 -5.83 -2.77
CA GLU A 62 9.51 -6.60 -1.54
C GLU A 62 8.49 -6.00 -0.58
N SER A 63 8.11 -6.75 0.46
CA SER A 63 7.27 -6.21 1.52
C SER A 63 8.12 -5.40 2.50
N ALA A 64 7.55 -4.39 3.13
CA ALA A 64 8.16 -3.70 4.26
C ALA A 64 7.13 -3.20 5.25
N THR A 65 7.57 -2.93 6.47
CA THR A 65 6.76 -2.27 7.49
C THR A 65 7.41 -0.96 7.91
N LEU A 66 6.67 0.14 7.80
CA LEU A 66 7.03 1.41 8.43
C LEU A 66 6.35 1.49 9.80
N VAL A 67 7.11 1.92 10.81
CA VAL A 67 6.61 2.11 12.18
C VAL A 67 7.06 3.46 12.71
N SER A 68 6.11 4.23 13.25
CA SER A 68 6.36 5.40 14.10
C SER A 68 5.83 5.11 15.52
N PRO A 69 6.05 6.01 16.49
CA PRO A 69 5.44 5.90 17.81
C PRO A 69 3.91 5.86 17.80
N THR A 70 3.27 6.35 16.74
CA THR A 70 1.81 6.54 16.66
C THR A 70 1.12 5.68 15.61
N ALA A 71 1.85 5.12 14.64
CA ALA A 71 1.27 4.35 13.54
C ALA A 71 2.18 3.21 13.05
N THR A 72 1.55 2.22 12.44
CA THR A 72 2.20 1.12 11.70
C THR A 72 1.54 0.98 10.33
N ALA A 73 2.36 0.93 9.28
CA ALA A 73 1.94 0.66 7.91
C ALA A 73 2.73 -0.52 7.34
N HIS A 74 2.03 -1.57 6.95
CA HIS A 74 2.58 -2.70 6.23
C HIS A 74 2.38 -2.49 4.73
N PHE A 75 3.46 -2.32 3.99
CA PHE A 75 3.47 -2.36 2.52
C PHE A 75 3.72 -3.80 2.10
N ALA A 76 2.66 -4.52 1.77
CA ALA A 76 2.72 -5.96 1.49
C ALA A 76 2.82 -6.20 -0.02
N ALA A 77 3.94 -6.73 -0.49
CA ALA A 77 4.13 -7.04 -1.90
C ALA A 77 3.09 -8.05 -2.40
N THR A 78 2.44 -7.73 -3.51
CA THR A 78 1.41 -8.60 -4.10
C THR A 78 1.31 -8.40 -5.61
N ASN A 79 1.18 -9.50 -6.35
CA ASN A 79 0.86 -9.47 -7.79
C ASN A 79 -0.64 -9.46 -8.07
N LYS A 80 -1.47 -9.31 -7.03
CA LYS A 80 -2.93 -9.33 -7.12
C LYS A 80 -3.49 -8.02 -6.61
N GLU A 81 -4.49 -7.53 -7.33
CA GLU A 81 -5.34 -6.43 -6.87
C GLU A 81 -5.92 -6.78 -5.50
N ALA A 82 -5.71 -5.85 -4.56
CA ALA A 82 -6.20 -5.95 -3.21
C ALA A 82 -6.53 -4.55 -2.70
N LEU A 83 -7.49 -4.47 -1.78
CA LEU A 83 -7.82 -3.21 -1.12
C LEU A 83 -6.93 -3.02 0.10
N PRO A 84 -6.44 -1.80 0.33
CA PRO A 84 -5.83 -1.47 1.61
C PRO A 84 -6.85 -1.61 2.74
N ILE A 85 -6.39 -2.06 3.91
CA ILE A 85 -7.25 -2.27 5.07
C ILE A 85 -6.60 -1.73 6.35
N LYS A 86 -7.43 -1.30 7.29
CA LYS A 86 -7.01 -1.03 8.68
C LYS A 86 -7.25 -2.28 9.52
N ASP A 87 -6.17 -2.93 9.96
CA ASP A 87 -6.22 -3.98 10.97
C ASP A 87 -6.16 -3.34 12.38
N PRO A 88 -7.17 -3.51 13.24
CA PRO A 88 -7.19 -2.90 14.56
C PRO A 88 -6.03 -3.28 15.49
N ARG A 89 -5.36 -4.41 15.24
CA ARG A 89 -4.26 -4.93 16.06
C ARG A 89 -2.88 -4.64 15.45
N ARG A 90 -2.81 -4.50 14.13
CA ARG A 90 -1.53 -4.44 13.40
C ARG A 90 -1.27 -3.09 12.72
N GLY A 91 -2.30 -2.26 12.55
CA GLY A 91 -2.20 -1.01 11.81
C GLY A 91 -2.70 -1.17 10.37
N TRP A 92 -2.21 -0.32 9.48
CA TRP A 92 -2.64 -0.35 8.08
C TRP A 92 -1.89 -1.38 7.27
N VAL A 93 -2.58 -2.02 6.34
CA VAL A 93 -1.99 -2.93 5.36
C VAL A 93 -2.31 -2.39 3.99
N ILE A 94 -1.27 -2.00 3.28
CA ILE A 94 -1.30 -1.37 1.97
C ILE A 94 -0.67 -2.37 0.98
N PRO A 95 -1.42 -2.85 -0.03
CA PRO A 95 -0.88 -3.77 -1.02
C PRO A 95 0.08 -3.02 -1.94
N LEU A 96 1.35 -3.41 -1.91
CA LEU A 96 2.37 -2.94 -2.84
C LEU A 96 2.26 -3.75 -4.14
N THR A 97 1.36 -3.31 -5.02
CA THR A 97 1.23 -3.85 -6.38
C THR A 97 2.37 -3.34 -7.27
N PRO A 98 2.64 -3.99 -8.42
CA PRO A 98 3.61 -3.45 -9.38
C PRO A 98 3.31 -2.01 -9.80
N ALA A 99 2.04 -1.70 -10.09
CA ALA A 99 1.61 -0.36 -10.47
C ALA A 99 1.84 0.67 -9.34
N LEU A 100 1.55 0.32 -8.09
CA LEU A 100 1.84 1.20 -6.96
C LEU A 100 3.35 1.39 -6.77
N GLY A 101 4.14 0.31 -6.94
CA GLY A 101 5.59 0.40 -6.91
C GLY A 101 6.14 1.32 -8.00
N ASP A 102 5.61 1.28 -9.22
CA ASP A 102 6.02 2.18 -10.30
C ASP A 102 5.69 3.64 -9.94
N ALA A 103 4.48 3.90 -9.45
CA ALA A 103 4.07 5.24 -9.01
C ALA A 103 4.95 5.79 -7.88
N LEU A 104 5.39 4.92 -6.95
CA LEU A 104 6.35 5.31 -5.91
C LEU A 104 7.70 5.70 -6.52
N LEU A 105 8.21 4.97 -7.50
CA LEU A 105 9.50 5.26 -8.13
C LEU A 105 9.48 6.53 -8.98
N ASP A 106 8.34 6.90 -9.54
CA ASP A 106 8.18 8.12 -10.34
C ASP A 106 8.20 9.40 -9.48
N HIS A 107 7.88 9.30 -8.19
CA HIS A 107 7.70 10.45 -7.29
C HIS A 107 8.73 10.51 -6.15
N LEU A 108 9.14 9.36 -5.64
CA LEU A 108 10.04 9.29 -4.49
C LEU A 108 11.52 9.41 -4.89
N PRO A 109 12.38 9.91 -3.99
CA PRO A 109 12.10 10.25 -2.59
C PRO A 109 11.85 11.75 -2.36
N TYR A 110 11.34 12.50 -3.34
CA TYR A 110 11.23 13.95 -3.21
C TYR A 110 10.10 14.36 -2.25
N PRO A 111 10.26 15.47 -1.50
CA PRO A 111 9.17 16.05 -0.71
C PRO A 111 8.00 16.51 -1.59
N GLY A 112 6.77 16.32 -1.09
CA GLY A 112 5.58 16.70 -1.81
C GLY A 112 4.35 15.86 -1.48
N GLU A 113 3.24 16.17 -2.16
CA GLU A 113 1.98 15.46 -2.07
C GLU A 113 1.73 14.71 -3.40
N TYR A 114 1.52 13.40 -3.32
CA TYR A 114 1.43 12.52 -4.48
C TYR A 114 0.18 11.65 -4.40
N GLU A 115 -0.68 11.75 -5.41
CA GLU A 115 -1.76 10.77 -5.60
C GLU A 115 -1.20 9.57 -6.36
N LEU A 116 -0.93 8.47 -5.65
CA LEU A 116 -0.29 7.28 -6.22
C LEU A 116 -1.31 6.34 -6.87
N SER A 117 -2.56 6.39 -6.42
CA SER A 117 -3.70 5.66 -6.99
C SER A 117 -5.01 6.28 -6.51
N PRO A 118 -6.17 5.93 -7.10
CA PRO A 118 -7.47 6.40 -6.62
C PRO A 118 -7.81 6.08 -5.14
N ALA A 119 -7.07 5.15 -4.53
CA ALA A 119 -7.26 4.72 -3.14
C ALA A 119 -6.09 5.08 -2.20
N LEU A 120 -4.99 5.64 -2.73
CA LEU A 120 -3.80 5.93 -1.94
C LEU A 120 -3.09 7.21 -2.40
N ALA A 121 -2.88 8.12 -1.45
CA ALA A 121 -1.98 9.25 -1.57
C ALA A 121 -0.83 9.15 -0.56
N LEU A 122 0.30 9.75 -0.91
CA LEU A 122 1.50 9.82 -0.08
C LEU A 122 1.92 11.29 0.05
N VAL A 123 2.19 11.72 1.28
CA VAL A 123 2.76 13.02 1.61
C VAL A 123 4.12 12.80 2.23
N VAL A 124 5.13 13.47 1.66
CA VAL A 124 6.51 13.45 2.15
C VAL A 124 6.86 14.84 2.70
N GLU A 125 7.07 14.91 4.01
CA GLU A 125 7.41 16.13 4.76
C GLU A 125 8.85 16.17 5.29
#